data_AF-A0A7V4SVA4-F1
#
_entry.id   AF-A0A7V4SVA4-F1
#
_cell.length_a   1.000
_cell.length_b   1.000
_cell.length_c   1.000
_cell.angle_alpha   90.00
_cell.angle_beta   90.00
_cell.angle_gamma   90.00
#
_symmetry.space_group_name_H-M   'P 1'
#
loop_
_entity.id
_entity.type
_entity.pdbx_description
1 polymer ?
#
loop_
_entity_poly.entity_id
_entity_poly.type
_entity_poly.pdbx_seq_one_letter_code
_entity_poly.pdbx_strand_id
1 'polypeptide(L)'
;MSVVRFRRCLFVCAIGIFLLSVLIPANAADRAREIAAHSLLAEGEKLNEATQPAAALEIFERVAREYPETEAGMFAQFRRAETLVFLDRCTRSDGY
;
A
#
# COMPACT_ATOMS: atom_id res chain seq x y z
N MET A 1 -3.29 16.75 52.14
CA MET A 1 -2.80 16.45 50.77
C MET A 1 -3.83 15.53 50.09
N SER A 2 -4.53 15.92 49.02
CA SER A 2 -5.02 14.96 47.98
C SER A 2 -5.93 15.51 46.86
N VAL A 3 -6.29 16.80 46.80
CA VAL A 3 -7.10 17.31 45.66
C VAL A 3 -6.28 17.40 44.35
N VAL A 4 -4.96 17.63 44.47
CA VAL A 4 -4.05 17.78 43.33
C VAL A 4 -3.76 16.44 42.62
N ARG A 5 -3.79 15.31 43.35
CA ARG A 5 -3.57 13.98 42.78
C ARG A 5 -4.76 13.49 41.95
N PHE A 6 -5.98 13.82 42.39
CA PHE A 6 -7.22 13.40 41.72
C PHE A 6 -7.41 14.11 40.36
N ARG A 7 -7.08 15.41 40.30
CA ARG A 7 -7.09 16.20 39.05
C ARG A 7 -6.06 15.72 38.01
N ARG A 8 -4.90 15.24 38.47
CA ARG A 8 -3.86 14.69 37.58
C ARG A 8 -4.26 13.35 36.96
N CYS A 9 -4.93 12.47 37.69
CA CYS A 9 -5.45 11.21 37.14
C CYS A 9 -6.52 11.44 36.05
N LEU A 10 -7.47 12.34 36.30
CA LEU A 10 -8.52 12.67 35.32
C LEU A 10 -7.95 13.21 34.00
N PHE A 11 -6.88 14.00 34.07
CA PHE A 11 -6.23 14.56 32.89
C PHE A 11 -5.45 13.50 32.08
N VAL A 12 -4.76 12.58 32.77
CA VAL A 12 -4.02 11.48 32.11
C VAL A 12 -4.98 10.51 31.41
N CYS A 13 -6.11 10.18 32.03
CA CYS A 13 -7.13 9.35 31.40
C CYS A 13 -7.79 10.04 30.20
N ALA A 14 -8.04 11.35 30.27
CA ALA A 14 -8.60 12.11 29.14
C ALA A 14 -7.63 12.13 27.94
N ILE A 15 -6.33 12.32 28.18
CA ILE A 15 -5.30 12.25 27.13
C ILE A 15 -5.19 10.83 26.55
N GLY A 16 -5.27 9.80 27.39
CA GLY A 16 -5.23 8.40 26.96
C GLY A 16 -6.42 8.01 26.07
N ILE A 17 -7.64 8.44 26.43
CA ILE A 17 -8.85 8.22 25.63
C ILE A 17 -8.78 9.02 24.33
N PHE A 18 -8.28 10.25 24.37
CA PHE A 18 -8.11 11.09 23.18
C PHE A 18 -7.10 10.46 22.20
N LEU A 19 -5.95 10.00 22.69
CA LEU A 19 -4.96 9.26 21.89
C LEU A 19 -5.54 7.97 21.30
N LEU A 20 -6.29 7.18 22.08
CA LEU A 20 -6.97 5.99 21.56
C LEU A 20 -7.97 6.34 20.46
N SER A 21 -8.77 7.39 20.67
CA SER A 21 -9.81 7.80 19.71
C SER A 21 -9.25 8.29 18.38
N VAL A 22 -8.01 8.79 18.35
CA VAL A 22 -7.32 9.22 17.13
C VAL A 22 -6.53 8.07 16.48
N LEU A 23 -5.95 7.14 17.27
CA LEU A 23 -5.18 6.01 16.72
C LEU A 23 -6.06 4.94 16.06
N ILE A 24 -7.26 4.70 16.57
CA ILE A 24 -8.18 3.67 16.04
C ILE A 24 -8.59 3.95 14.56
N PRO A 25 -9.05 5.16 14.19
CA PRO A 25 -9.45 5.43 12.80
C PRO A 25 -8.27 5.47 11.82
N ALA A 26 -7.07 5.88 12.27
CA ALA A 26 -5.87 5.85 11.43
C ALA A 26 -5.54 4.43 10.97
N ASN A 27 -5.53 3.47 11.89
CA ASN A 27 -5.25 2.05 11.59
C ASN A 27 -6.29 1.43 10.64
N ALA A 28 -7.57 1.81 10.75
CA ALA A 28 -8.62 1.29 9.87
C ALA A 28 -8.47 1.79 8.41
N ALA A 29 -8.09 3.06 8.23
CA ALA A 29 -7.82 3.62 6.92
C ALA A 29 -6.58 2.98 6.27
N ASP A 30 -5.52 2.77 7.05
CA ASP A 30 -4.29 2.13 6.56
C ASP A 30 -4.53 0.70 6.09
N ARG A 31 -5.31 -0.09 6.86
CA ARG A 31 -5.69 -1.45 6.44
C ARG A 31 -6.53 -1.47 5.16
N ALA A 32 -7.46 -0.52 5.01
CA ALA A 32 -8.28 -0.44 3.79
C ALA A 32 -7.41 -0.15 2.56
N ARG A 33 -6.40 0.72 2.71
CA ARG A 33 -5.42 1.00 1.65
C ARG A 33 -4.58 -0.23 1.32
N GLU A 34 -4.11 -0.97 2.31
CA GLU A 34 -3.37 -2.22 2.10
C GLU A 34 -4.20 -3.26 1.32
N ILE A 35 -5.44 -3.50 1.75
CA ILE A 35 -6.33 -4.47 1.07
C ILE A 35 -6.59 -4.04 -0.38
N ALA A 36 -6.86 -2.75 -0.62
CA ALA A 36 -7.09 -2.23 -1.95
C ALA A 36 -5.84 -2.38 -2.84
N ALA A 37 -4.66 -2.04 -2.30
CA ALA A 37 -3.39 -2.17 -2.99
C ALA A 37 -3.09 -3.63 -3.36
N HIS A 38 -3.28 -4.57 -2.42
CA HIS A 38 -3.10 -5.99 -2.66
C HIS A 38 -4.06 -6.55 -3.71
N SER A 39 -5.34 -6.15 -3.67
CA SER A 39 -6.32 -6.58 -4.67
C SER A 39 -5.93 -6.14 -6.07
N LEU A 40 -5.47 -4.89 -6.23
CA LEU A 40 -5.07 -4.35 -7.51
C LEU A 40 -3.73 -4.93 -7.99
N LEU A 41 -2.78 -5.17 -7.09
CA LEU A 41 -1.54 -5.88 -7.40
C LEU A 41 -1.81 -7.28 -7.96
N ALA A 42 -2.70 -8.05 -7.32
CA ALA A 42 -3.07 -9.39 -7.75
C ALA A 42 -3.73 -9.41 -9.16
N GLU A 43 -4.44 -8.34 -9.54
CA GLU A 43 -4.95 -8.18 -10.91
C GLU A 43 -3.81 -8.04 -11.91
N GLY A 44 -2.81 -7.21 -11.61
CA GLY A 44 -1.63 -7.05 -12.45
C GLY A 44 -0.85 -8.36 -12.60
N GLU A 45 -0.71 -9.13 -11.52
CA GLU A 45 -0.07 -10.45 -11.56
C GLU A 45 -0.80 -11.43 -12.46
N LYS A 46 -2.14 -11.50 -12.37
CA LYS A 46 -2.95 -12.33 -13.27
C LYS A 46 -2.79 -11.96 -14.74
N LEU A 47 -2.67 -10.66 -15.06
CA LEU A 47 -2.42 -10.22 -16.43
C LEU A 47 -1.03 -10.65 -16.92
N ASN A 48 -0.03 -10.58 -16.05
CA ASN A 48 1.31 -11.08 -16.35
C ASN A 48 1.31 -12.60 -16.60
N GLU A 49 0.60 -13.37 -15.75
CA GLU A 49 0.41 -14.82 -15.94
C GLU A 49 -0.36 -15.13 -17.23
N ALA A 50 -1.34 -14.30 -17.59
CA ALA A 50 -2.07 -14.39 -18.84
C ALA A 50 -1.27 -13.90 -20.07
N THR A 51 0.05 -13.73 -19.95
CA THR A 51 0.96 -13.28 -21.02
C THR A 51 0.59 -11.93 -21.63
N GLN A 52 -0.01 -11.05 -20.83
CA GLN A 52 -0.36 -9.68 -21.20
C GLN A 52 0.49 -8.67 -20.42
N PRO A 53 1.82 -8.66 -20.63
CA PRO A 53 2.76 -7.82 -19.87
C PRO A 53 2.49 -6.33 -20.02
N ALA A 54 1.98 -5.86 -21.17
CA ALA A 54 1.66 -4.45 -21.37
C ALA A 54 0.49 -4.00 -20.47
N ALA A 55 -0.58 -4.79 -20.37
CA ALA A 55 -1.70 -4.49 -19.50
C ALA A 55 -1.32 -4.63 -18.02
N ALA A 56 -0.51 -5.64 -17.67
CA ALA A 56 0.03 -5.81 -16.32
C ALA A 56 0.84 -4.59 -15.88
N LEU A 57 1.66 -4.03 -16.79
CA LEU A 57 2.48 -2.85 -16.54
C LEU A 57 1.63 -1.65 -16.10
N GLU A 58 0.52 -1.39 -16.79
CA GLU A 58 -0.41 -0.29 -16.45
C GLU A 58 -0.97 -0.45 -15.02
N ILE A 59 -1.33 -1.68 -14.64
CA ILE A 59 -1.83 -1.97 -13.30
C ILE A 59 -0.74 -1.75 -12.25
N PHE A 60 0.48 -2.25 -12.47
CA PHE A 60 1.57 -2.05 -11.52
C PHE A 60 1.93 -0.56 -11.34
N GLU A 61 1.94 0.21 -12.43
CA GLU A 61 2.13 1.66 -12.37
C GLU A 61 1.04 2.35 -11.55
N ARG A 62 -0.21 1.89 -11.71
CA ARG A 62 -1.33 2.41 -10.94
C ARG A 62 -1.21 2.09 -9.45
N VAL A 63 -0.89 0.85 -9.08
CA VAL A 63 -0.69 0.45 -7.68
C VAL A 63 0.41 1.28 -7.03
N ALA A 64 1.55 1.39 -7.71
CA ALA A 64 2.70 2.13 -7.21
C ALA A 64 2.45 3.64 -7.06
N ARG A 65 1.58 4.23 -7.90
CA ARG A 65 1.21 5.64 -7.83
C ARG A 65 0.14 5.92 -6.76
N GLU A 66 -0.86 5.06 -6.63
CA GLU A 66 -2.00 5.25 -5.73
C GLU A 66 -1.70 4.79 -4.28
N TYR A 67 -0.82 3.80 -4.13
CA TYR A 67 -0.48 3.18 -2.85
C TYR A 67 1.04 3.09 -2.62
N PRO A 68 1.82 4.18 -2.76
CA PRO A 68 3.29 4.11 -2.74
C PRO A 68 3.89 3.62 -1.41
N GLU A 69 3.16 3.79 -0.31
CA GLU A 69 3.63 3.45 1.04
C GLU A 69 3.19 2.07 1.52
N THR A 70 2.37 1.35 0.75
CA THR A 70 1.95 0.00 1.11
C THR A 70 2.99 -1.03 0.67
N GLU A 71 2.96 -2.20 1.30
CA GLU A 71 3.81 -3.33 0.89
C GLU A 71 3.55 -3.70 -0.59
N ALA A 72 2.26 -3.74 -0.97
CA ALA A 72 1.86 -3.99 -2.34
C ALA A 72 2.34 -2.90 -3.32
N GLY A 73 2.44 -1.63 -2.90
CA GLY A 73 3.00 -0.55 -3.70
C GLY A 73 4.48 -0.72 -4.00
N MET A 74 5.25 -1.07 -2.98
CA MET A 74 6.68 -1.37 -3.12
C MET A 74 6.88 -2.61 -4.02
N PHE A 75 6.08 -3.65 -3.84
CA PHE A 75 6.15 -4.84 -4.67
C PHE A 75 5.71 -4.57 -6.13
N ALA A 76 4.71 -3.71 -6.34
CA ALA A 76 4.29 -3.30 -7.67
C ALA A 76 5.42 -2.57 -8.44
N GLN A 77 6.23 -1.75 -7.77
CA GLN A 77 7.41 -1.12 -8.38
C GLN A 77 8.43 -2.17 -8.85
N PHE A 78 8.63 -3.22 -8.06
CA PHE A 78 9.49 -4.34 -8.44
C PHE A 78 8.93 -5.09 -9.65
N ARG A 79 7.65 -5.50 -9.62
CA ARG A 79 7.00 -6.20 -10.74
C ARG A 79 6.97 -5.37 -12.01
N ARG A 80 6.75 -4.05 -11.90
CA ARG A 80 6.88 -3.09 -13.00
C ARG A 80 8.26 -3.16 -13.65
N ALA A 81 9.33 -3.12 -12.85
CA ALA A 81 10.69 -3.17 -13.37
C ALA A 81 10.95 -4.50 -14.12
N GLU A 82 10.51 -5.63 -13.57
CA GLU A 82 10.62 -6.93 -14.24
C GLU A 82 9.86 -6.97 -15.58
N THR A 83 8.62 -6.48 -15.59
CA THR A 83 7.79 -6.44 -16.79
C THR A 83 8.40 -5.53 -17.87
N LEU A 84 8.99 -4.40 -17.50
CA LEU A 84 9.70 -3.53 -18.45
C LEU A 84 10.92 -4.21 -19.06
N VAL A 85 11.72 -4.90 -18.25
CA VAL A 85 12.86 -5.68 -18.75
C VAL A 85 12.39 -6.79 -19.69
N PHE A 86 11.30 -7.47 -19.37
CA PHE A 86 10.71 -8.48 -20.25
C PHE A 86 10.31 -7.89 -21.61
N LEU A 87 9.60 -6.76 -21.60
CA LEU A 87 9.15 -6.08 -22.83
C LEU A 87 10.30 -5.56 -23.69
N ASP A 88 11.35 -4.97 -23.09
CA ASP A 88 12.56 -4.54 -23.82
C ASP A 88 13.24 -5.72 -24.53
N ARG A 89 13.27 -6.89 -23.88
CA ARG A 89 13.89 -8.09 -24.47
C ARG A 89 13.07 -8.66 -25.63
N CYS A 90 11.74 -8.66 -25.55
CA CYS A 90 10.88 -9.09 -26.65
C CYS A 90 11.01 -8.16 -27.86
N THR A 91 10.92 -6.84 -27.64
CA THR A 91 11.01 -5.85 -28.74
C THR A 91 12.38 -5.86 -29.43
N ARG A 92 13.47 -6.12 -28.71
CA ARG A 92 14.80 -6.28 -29.32
C ARG A 92 14.92 -7.57 -30.14
N SER A 93 14.19 -8.62 -29.79
CA SER A 93 14.25 -9.92 -30.49
C SER A 93 13.50 -9.93 -31.82
N ASP A 94 12.42 -9.15 -31.95
CA ASP A 94 11.61 -9.08 -33.17
C ASP A 94 12.21 -8.16 -34.26
N GLY A 95 13.36 -7.54 -33.98
CA GLY A 95 14.08 -6.64 -34.88
C GLY A 95 15.16 -7.30 -35.75
N TYR A 96 15.22 -8.63 -35.82
CA TYR A 96 16.19 -9.41 -36.63
C TYR A 96 15.53 -10.23 -37.73
#